data_AF-Q56VW9-F1
#
_entry.id   AF-Q56VW9-F1
#
_cell.length_a   1.000
_cell.length_b   1.000
_cell.length_c   1.000
_cell.angle_alpha   90.00
_cell.angle_beta   90.00
_cell.angle_gamma   90.00
#
_symmetry.space_group_name_H-M   'P 1'
#
loop_
_entity.id
_entity.type
_entity.pdbx_description
1 polymer ?
#
loop_
_entity_poly.entity_id
_entity_poly.type
_entity_poly.pdbx_seq_one_letter_code
_entity_poly.pdbx_strand_id
1 'polypeptide(L)'
;GICLGMQLASIEFARNVVGLKEAHSAEFDPNTPHPIIDLLPEQKDIEDLGGTMRLGLYPCKLQEGTLAYERYQDEVIYERHRHRYEFNNHYREMMEQRGVVFSGTSPDDKLVEIIELKDHPW
;
A
#
# COMPACT_ATOMS: atom_id res chain seq x y z
N GLY A 1 8.20 -6.68 -1.80
CA GLY A 1 8.64 -6.48 -0.40
C GLY A 1 7.52 -6.88 0.55
N ILE A 2 7.81 -7.29 1.79
CA ILE A 2 6.78 -7.76 2.74
C ILE A 2 6.52 -6.68 3.81
N CYS A 3 5.26 -6.35 4.07
CA CYS A 3 4.85 -5.39 5.11
C CYS A 3 5.58 -4.04 4.95
N LEU A 4 6.45 -3.66 5.89
CA LEU A 4 7.31 -2.47 5.77
C LEU A 4 8.11 -2.45 4.45
N GLY A 5 8.49 -3.60 3.91
CA GLY A 5 9.18 -3.67 2.62
C GLY A 5 8.32 -3.21 1.44
N MET A 6 7.00 -3.38 1.47
CA MET A 6 6.08 -2.83 0.46
C MET A 6 5.95 -1.31 0.64
N GLN A 7 5.84 -0.86 1.89
CA GLN A 7 5.80 0.57 2.23
C GLN A 7 7.04 1.33 1.73
N LEU A 8 8.24 0.77 1.95
CA LEU A 8 9.49 1.37 1.49
C LEU A 8 9.61 1.38 -0.04
N ALA A 9 9.11 0.34 -0.73
CA ALA A 9 9.08 0.31 -2.18
C ALA A 9 8.19 1.43 -2.75
N SER A 10 7.01 1.64 -2.17
CA SER A 10 6.12 2.75 -2.55
C SER A 10 6.77 4.12 -2.35
N ILE A 11 7.47 4.31 -1.22
CA ILE A 11 8.17 5.57 -0.90
C ILE A 11 9.32 5.80 -1.89
N GLU A 12 10.13 4.78 -2.18
CA GLU A 12 11.24 4.88 -3.13
C GLU A 12 10.73 5.27 -4.53
N PHE A 13 9.68 4.60 -5.00
CA PHE A 13 9.06 4.89 -6.28
C PHE A 13 8.53 6.33 -6.34
N ALA A 14 7.87 6.79 -5.28
CA ALA A 14 7.39 8.16 -5.18
C ALA A 14 8.54 9.19 -5.27
N ARG A 15 9.67 8.94 -4.60
CA ARG A 15 10.84 9.86 -4.63
C ARG A 15 11.52 9.93 -5.99
N ASN A 16 11.66 8.78 -6.64
CA ASN A 16 12.56 8.64 -7.78
C ASN A 16 11.84 8.64 -9.13
N VAL A 17 10.69 7.96 -9.22
CA VAL A 17 9.93 7.87 -10.47
C VAL A 17 8.87 8.96 -10.56
N VAL A 18 8.14 9.21 -9.47
CA VAL A 18 7.11 10.27 -9.44
C VAL A 18 7.74 11.65 -9.24
N GLY A 19 8.83 11.74 -8.48
CA GLY A 19 9.59 12.96 -8.23
C GLY A 19 9.25 13.68 -6.92
N LEU A 20 8.50 13.05 -6.02
CA LEU A 20 8.15 13.57 -4.69
C LEU A 20 9.32 13.38 -3.73
N LYS A 21 10.33 14.26 -3.79
CA LYS A 21 11.62 14.07 -3.12
C LYS A 21 11.53 13.86 -1.61
N GLU A 22 10.55 14.47 -0.95
CA GLU A 22 10.34 14.37 0.49
C GLU A 22 9.30 13.31 0.87
N ALA A 23 8.84 12.47 -0.07
CA ALA A 23 7.93 11.36 0.20
C ALA A 23 8.41 10.49 1.34
N HIS A 24 7.54 10.20 2.31
CA HIS A 24 7.88 9.38 3.48
C HIS A 24 6.66 8.62 4.01
N SER A 25 6.91 7.74 4.98
CA SER A 25 5.89 7.27 5.92
C SER A 25 5.75 8.26 7.07
N ALA A 26 4.50 8.61 7.40
CA ALA A 26 4.15 9.42 8.57
C ALA A 26 4.53 8.73 9.89
N GLU A 27 4.78 7.42 9.89
CA GLU A 27 5.32 6.69 11.03
C GLU A 27 6.68 7.20 11.48
N PHE A 28 7.54 7.53 10.51
CA PHE A 28 8.94 7.90 10.77
C PHE A 28 9.19 9.40 10.61
N ASP A 29 8.45 10.04 9.70
CA ASP A 29 8.50 11.49 9.49
C ASP A 29 7.08 12.05 9.42
N PRO A 30 6.49 12.42 10.58
CA PRO A 30 5.13 12.96 10.63
C PRO A 30 4.97 14.30 9.90
N ASN A 31 6.07 14.99 9.59
CA ASN A 31 6.05 16.32 8.97
C ASN A 31 6.29 16.25 7.45
N THR A 32 6.43 15.06 6.86
CA THR A 32 6.61 14.94 5.42
C THR A 32 5.45 15.63 4.68
N PRO A 33 5.73 16.47 3.67
CA PRO A 33 4.68 17.05 2.83
C PRO A 33 4.01 15.99 1.94
N HIS A 34 4.57 14.77 1.89
CA HIS A 34 4.15 13.70 1.00
C HIS A 34 4.05 12.35 1.75
N PRO A 35 3.04 12.17 2.62
CA PRO A 35 2.84 10.93 3.38
C PRO A 35 2.28 9.84 2.47
N ILE A 36 3.17 9.12 1.78
CA ILE A 36 2.83 7.97 0.92
C ILE A 36 2.23 6.84 1.76
N ILE A 37 2.76 6.67 2.97
CA ILE A 37 2.30 5.71 3.95
C ILE A 37 1.83 6.49 5.17
N ASP A 38 0.59 6.27 5.58
CA ASP A 38 -0.08 7.09 6.59
C ASP A 38 -1.12 6.26 7.35
N LEU A 39 -1.62 6.81 8.46
CA LEU A 39 -2.83 6.31 9.09
C LEU A 39 -4.04 6.61 8.21
N LEU A 40 -5.05 5.75 8.26
CA LEU A 40 -6.34 6.05 7.63
C LEU A 40 -6.90 7.35 8.24
N PRO A 41 -7.60 8.20 7.46
CA PRO A 41 -8.13 9.46 7.96
C PRO A 41 -8.92 9.34 9.26
N GLU A 42 -9.73 8.27 9.38
CA GLU A 42 -10.57 7.98 10.54
C GLU A 42 -9.76 7.63 11.81
N GLN A 43 -8.47 7.32 11.64
CA GLN A 43 -7.56 6.90 12.72
C GLN A 43 -6.65 8.03 13.22
N LYS A 44 -6.62 9.18 12.52
CA LYS A 44 -5.68 10.28 12.83
C LYS A 44 -5.98 11.00 14.14
N ASP A 45 -7.25 11.05 14.54
CA ASP A 45 -7.70 11.74 15.78
C ASP A 45 -7.78 10.80 16.99
N ILE A 46 -7.31 9.55 16.87
CA ILE A 46 -7.40 8.55 17.94
C ILE A 46 -6.15 8.64 18.82
N GLU A 47 -6.32 9.00 20.11
CA GLU A 47 -5.23 9.08 21.09
C GLU A 47 -4.61 7.71 21.42
N ASP A 48 -5.42 6.64 21.44
CA ASP A 48 -4.96 5.25 21.63
C ASP A 48 -4.92 4.48 20.31
N LEU A 49 -3.75 4.48 19.68
CA LEU A 49 -3.49 3.74 18.44
C LEU A 49 -3.46 2.21 18.63
N GLY A 50 -3.74 1.68 19.83
CA GLY A 50 -3.86 0.23 20.06
C GLY A 50 -4.94 -0.41 19.18
N GLY A 51 -6.08 0.26 19.01
CA GLY A 51 -7.23 -0.25 18.23
C GLY A 51 -7.11 -0.13 16.71
N THR A 52 -6.06 0.51 16.20
CA THR A 52 -5.88 0.78 14.76
C THR A 52 -5.04 -0.29 14.05
N MET A 53 -4.44 -1.22 14.79
CA MET A 53 -3.62 -2.29 14.23
C MET A 53 -4.49 -3.33 13.50
N ARG A 54 -4.18 -3.59 12.23
CA ARG A 54 -4.67 -4.78 11.53
C ARG A 54 -3.85 -5.98 11.97
N LEU A 55 -4.51 -6.92 12.64
CA LEU A 55 -3.90 -8.12 13.18
C LEU A 55 -4.76 -9.34 12.87
N GLY A 56 -4.23 -10.26 12.08
CA GLY A 56 -4.92 -11.50 11.72
C GLY A 56 -5.17 -11.64 10.23
N LEU A 57 -6.15 -12.46 9.88
CA LEU A 57 -6.45 -12.84 8.50
C LEU A 57 -7.42 -11.82 7.86
N TYR A 58 -7.05 -11.26 6.72
CA TYR A 58 -7.88 -10.32 5.96
C TYR A 58 -7.97 -10.71 4.50
N PRO A 59 -9.10 -10.44 3.83
CA PRO A 59 -9.26 -10.69 2.41
C PRO A 59 -8.46 -9.68 1.57
N CYS A 60 -7.90 -10.15 0.47
CA CYS A 60 -7.27 -9.35 -0.57
C CYS A 60 -7.83 -9.79 -1.91
N LYS A 61 -8.49 -8.87 -2.61
CA LYS A 61 -9.02 -9.04 -3.96
C LYS A 61 -7.92 -8.77 -4.97
N LEU A 62 -7.59 -9.77 -5.79
CA LEU A 62 -6.54 -9.70 -6.80
C LEU A 62 -7.09 -9.22 -8.14
N GLN A 63 -6.31 -8.39 -8.83
CA GLN A 63 -6.65 -7.91 -10.15
C GLN A 63 -6.25 -8.93 -11.23
N GLU A 64 -7.20 -9.35 -12.07
CA GLU A 64 -6.92 -10.23 -13.21
C GLU A 64 -5.82 -9.67 -14.14
N GLY A 65 -4.96 -10.55 -14.64
CA GLY A 65 -3.85 -10.20 -15.53
C GLY A 65 -2.61 -9.65 -14.82
N THR A 66 -2.56 -9.70 -13.48
CA THR A 66 -1.38 -9.37 -12.67
C THR A 66 -0.58 -10.62 -12.29
N LEU A 67 0.69 -10.45 -11.93
CA LEU A 67 1.51 -11.58 -11.48
C LEU A 67 0.94 -12.20 -10.21
N ALA A 68 0.42 -11.39 -9.29
CA ALA A 68 -0.25 -11.89 -8.09
C ALA A 68 -1.41 -12.84 -8.46
N TYR A 69 -2.31 -12.41 -9.34
CA TYR A 69 -3.43 -13.24 -9.78
C TYR A 69 -2.95 -14.52 -10.47
N GLU A 70 -1.95 -14.45 -11.34
CA GLU A 70 -1.40 -15.63 -12.03
C GLU A 70 -0.82 -16.67 -11.06
N ARG A 71 -0.28 -16.25 -9.91
CA ARG A 71 0.32 -17.17 -8.92
C ARG A 71 -0.69 -17.74 -7.95
N TYR A 72 -1.66 -16.96 -7.53
CA TYR A 72 -2.69 -17.44 -6.60
C TYR A 72 -3.81 -18.19 -7.32
N GLN A 73 -4.12 -17.82 -8.57
CA GLN A 73 -5.19 -18.38 -9.39
C GLN A 73 -6.57 -18.31 -8.71
N ASP A 74 -6.78 -17.27 -7.90
CA ASP A 74 -8.01 -16.99 -7.17
C ASP A 74 -8.25 -15.47 -7.17
N GLU A 75 -9.51 -15.05 -7.25
CA GLU A 75 -9.91 -13.65 -7.21
C GLU A 75 -9.77 -13.06 -5.81
N VAL A 76 -10.04 -13.85 -4.77
CA VAL A 76 -9.97 -13.38 -3.37
C VAL A 76 -9.12 -14.34 -2.54
N ILE A 77 -7.99 -13.82 -2.08
CA ILE A 77 -7.08 -14.55 -1.20
C ILE A 77 -7.18 -14.03 0.23
N TYR A 78 -6.64 -14.79 1.18
CA TYR A 78 -6.64 -14.44 2.59
C TYR A 78 -5.23 -14.46 3.16
N GLU A 79 -4.75 -13.31 3.61
CA GLU A 79 -3.39 -13.15 4.10
C GLU A 79 -3.35 -12.56 5.51
N ARG A 80 -2.27 -12.87 6.23
CA ARG A 80 -2.10 -12.41 7.61
C ARG A 80 -1.41 -11.06 7.67
N HIS A 81 -2.05 -10.12 8.32
CA HIS A 81 -1.59 -8.75 8.49
C HIS A 81 -1.14 -8.52 9.93
N ARG A 82 -0.10 -7.68 10.07
CA ARG A 82 0.39 -7.16 11.35
C ARG A 82 1.07 -5.80 11.11
N HIS A 83 0.28 -4.81 10.75
CA HIS A 83 0.71 -3.42 10.59
C HIS A 83 -0.44 -2.47 10.92
N ARG A 84 -0.12 -1.18 10.90
CA ARG A 84 -1.06 -0.09 11.22
C ARG A 84 -1.15 0.93 10.10
N TYR A 85 0.01 1.31 9.55
CA TYR A 85 0.07 2.28 8.49
C TYR A 85 -0.25 1.64 7.15
N GLU A 86 -0.97 2.39 6.33
CA GLU A 86 -1.52 1.98 5.06
C GLU A 86 -1.01 2.89 3.95
N PHE A 87 -1.12 2.43 2.71
CA PHE A 87 -0.87 3.30 1.56
C PHE A 87 -1.92 4.42 1.47
N ASN A 88 -1.47 5.65 1.29
CA ASN A 88 -2.34 6.80 1.16
C ASN A 88 -2.89 6.90 -0.28
N ASN A 89 -4.19 6.61 -0.43
CA ASN A 89 -4.87 6.61 -1.72
C ASN A 89 -4.83 7.93 -2.49
N HIS A 90 -4.52 9.06 -1.84
CA HIS A 90 -4.29 10.33 -2.53
C HIS A 90 -3.22 10.21 -3.64
N TYR A 91 -2.24 9.31 -3.46
CA TYR A 91 -1.15 9.10 -4.41
C TYR A 91 -1.40 7.97 -5.41
N ARG A 92 -2.50 7.22 -5.27
CA ARG A 92 -2.76 5.99 -6.03
C ARG A 92 -2.75 6.25 -7.54
N GLU A 93 -3.64 7.13 -8.00
CA GLU A 93 -3.79 7.44 -9.43
C GLU A 93 -2.48 7.95 -10.06
N MET A 94 -1.77 8.83 -9.35
CA MET A 94 -0.50 9.37 -9.82
C MET A 94 0.58 8.30 -9.96
N MET A 95 0.65 7.35 -9.01
CA MET A 95 1.61 6.24 -9.07
C MET A 95 1.21 5.21 -10.15
N GLU A 96 -0.09 4.95 -10.33
CA GLU A 96 -0.61 4.11 -11.42
C GLU A 96 -0.19 4.64 -12.79
N GLN A 97 -0.40 5.94 -13.03
CA GLN A 97 -0.02 6.60 -14.27
C GLN A 97 1.50 6.53 -14.56
N ARG A 98 2.32 6.28 -13.54
CA ARG A 98 3.78 6.18 -13.64
C ARG A 98 4.29 4.75 -13.69
N GLY A 99 3.42 3.75 -13.58
CA GLY A 99 3.77 2.35 -13.77
C GLY A 99 3.61 1.44 -12.56
N VAL A 100 3.14 1.94 -11.40
CA VAL A 100 2.74 1.04 -10.32
C VAL A 100 1.43 0.35 -10.70
N VAL A 101 1.34 -0.96 -10.44
CA VAL A 101 0.12 -1.73 -10.59
C VAL A 101 -0.34 -2.13 -9.19
N PHE A 102 -1.54 -1.72 -8.80
CA PHE A 102 -2.13 -2.08 -7.51
C PHE A 102 -2.85 -3.43 -7.64
N SER A 103 -2.06 -4.50 -7.69
CA SER A 103 -2.54 -5.84 -8.05
C SER A 103 -3.36 -6.55 -6.98
N GLY A 104 -3.40 -6.00 -5.76
CA GLY A 104 -4.25 -6.50 -4.68
C GLY A 104 -4.79 -5.38 -3.80
N THR A 105 -6.09 -5.40 -3.54
CA THR A 105 -6.78 -4.43 -2.67
C THR A 105 -7.66 -5.13 -1.65
N SER A 106 -8.09 -4.41 -0.61
CA SER A 106 -9.25 -4.87 0.17
C SER A 106 -10.49 -5.00 -0.74
N PRO A 107 -11.47 -5.86 -0.42
CA PRO A 107 -12.64 -6.05 -1.28
C PRO A 107 -13.44 -4.79 -1.61
N ASP A 108 -13.40 -3.79 -0.72
CA ASP A 108 -14.01 -2.47 -0.91
C ASP A 108 -13.11 -1.44 -1.62
N ASP A 109 -11.97 -1.90 -2.15
CA ASP A 109 -10.95 -1.14 -2.89
C ASP A 109 -10.26 -0.01 -2.12
N LYS A 110 -10.46 0.06 -0.80
CA LYS A 110 -9.93 1.13 0.03
C LYS A 110 -8.48 0.91 0.48
N LEU A 111 -8.07 -0.32 0.75
CA LEU A 111 -6.72 -0.61 1.20
C LEU A 111 -5.93 -1.23 0.06
N VAL A 112 -4.68 -0.81 -0.08
CA VAL A 112 -3.73 -1.44 -0.98
C VAL A 112 -2.98 -2.50 -0.21
N GLU A 113 -3.06 -3.74 -0.69
CA GLU A 113 -2.43 -4.89 -0.04
C GLU A 113 -1.22 -5.38 -0.84
N ILE A 114 -1.26 -5.27 -2.17
CA ILE A 114 -0.20 -5.74 -3.08
C ILE A 114 0.05 -4.69 -4.17
N ILE A 115 1.33 -4.46 -4.46
CA ILE A 115 1.79 -3.65 -5.59
C ILE A 115 2.75 -4.45 -6.45
N GLU A 116 2.72 -4.15 -7.74
CA GLU A 116 3.65 -4.60 -8.77
C GLU A 116 4.19 -3.39 -9.51
N LEU A 117 5.27 -3.60 -10.27
CA LEU A 117 5.84 -2.58 -11.14
C LEU A 117 5.71 -3.03 -12.59
N LYS A 118 5.05 -2.21 -13.40
CA LYS A 118 4.90 -2.47 -14.83
C LYS A 118 6.28 -2.59 -15.50
N ASP A 119 6.40 -3.54 -16.42
CA ASP A 119 7.61 -3.84 -17.19
C ASP A 119 8.81 -4.33 -16.34
N HIS A 120 8.63 -4.55 -15.03
CA HIS A 120 9.60 -5.25 -14.20
C HIS A 120 9.41 -6.77 -14.39
N PRO A 121 10.50 -7.58 -14.45
CA PRO A 121 10.38 -9.01 -14.70
C PRO A 121 9.68 -9.80 -13.57
N TRP A 122 9.50 -9.18 -12.39
CA TRP A 122 8.87 -9.79 -11.21
C TRP A 122 8.29 -8.77 -10.22
#